data_AF-A0A800BVH7-F1
#
_entry.id   AF-A0A800BVH7-F1
#
_cell.length_a   1.000
_cell.length_b   1.000
_cell.length_c   1.000
_cell.angle_alpha   90.00
_cell.angle_beta   90.00
_cell.angle_gamma   90.00
#
_symmetry.space_group_name_H-M   'P 1'
#
loop_
_entity.id
_entity.type
_entity.pdbx_description
1 polymer ?
#
loop_
_entity_poly.entity_id
_entity_poly.type
_entity_poly.pdbx_seq_one_letter_code
_entity_poly.pdbx_strand_id
1 'polypeptide(L)' 'MDQVQEKVLSGLVGESPAMRQVKKLILQVAPTDATVLILGESGTGKEVVAQAIHGVSQRASRPFVPINCGAIPGELLES' A
#
# COMPACT_ATOMS: atom_id res chain seq x y z
N MET A 1 -4.46 -10.23 -19.38
CA MET A 1 -4.36 -10.58 -17.95
C MET A 1 -4.77 -9.37 -17.11
N ASP A 2 -5.81 -8.59 -17.51
CA ASP A 2 -5.82 -7.16 -17.18
C ASP A 2 -7.03 -6.66 -16.36
N GLN A 3 -8.03 -7.49 -16.09
CA GLN A 3 -9.25 -7.04 -15.39
C GLN A 3 -9.21 -7.22 -13.86
N VAL A 4 -8.33 -8.10 -13.35
CA VAL A 4 -8.25 -8.41 -11.91
C VAL A 4 -7.43 -7.35 -11.15
N GLN A 5 -6.35 -6.84 -11.75
CA GLN A 5 -5.51 -5.80 -11.14
C GLN A 5 -6.25 -4.47 -10.98
N GLU A 6 -7.10 -4.11 -11.94
CA GLU A 6 -7.87 -2.86 -11.90
C GLU A 6 -8.91 -2.85 -10.78
N LYS A 7 -9.53 -4.00 -10.50
CA LYS A 7 -10.52 -4.14 -9.42
C LYS A 7 -9.89 -4.08 -8.01
N VAL A 8 -8.66 -4.55 -7.85
CA VAL A 8 -7.95 -4.53 -6.56
C VAL A 8 -7.36 -3.15 -6.25
N LEU A 9 -6.96 -2.38 -7.27
CA LEU A 9 -6.54 -0.99 -7.10
C LEU A 9 -7.70 -0.01 -6.92
N SER A 10 -8.95 -0.47 -6.85
CA SER A 10 -10.17 0.36 -6.80
C SER A 10 -10.21 1.35 -5.64
N GLY A 11 -9.53 1.07 -4.52
CA GLY A 11 -9.39 2.03 -3.41
C GLY A 11 -8.51 3.24 -3.76
N LEU A 12 -7.58 3.11 -4.71
CA LEU A 12 -6.63 4.14 -5.11
C LEU A 12 -7.18 4.97 -6.29
N VAL A 13 -8.06 5.91 -5.96
CA VAL A 13 -8.70 6.81 -6.93
C VAL A 13 -7.69 7.83 -7.45
N GLY A 14 -7.61 8.00 -8.77
CA GLY A 14 -6.75 9.02 -9.39
C GLY A 14 -6.21 8.61 -10.76
N GLU A 15 -6.36 9.52 -11.73
CA GLU A 15 -5.99 9.28 -13.13
C GLU A 15 -4.85 10.20 -13.63
N SER A 16 -4.27 11.00 -12.73
CA SER A 16 -3.14 11.86 -13.07
C SER A 16 -1.93 11.03 -13.49
N PRO A 17 -1.01 11.58 -14.30
CA PRO A 17 0.23 10.89 -14.68
C PRO A 17 1.04 10.41 -13.46
N ALA A 18 1.09 11.20 -12.39
CA ALA A 18 1.75 10.82 -11.15
C ALA A 18 1.07 9.61 -10.48
N MET A 19 -0.25 9.58 -10.42
CA MET A 19 -0.98 8.43 -9.86
C MET A 19 -0.84 7.17 -10.70
N ARG A 20 -0.75 7.29 -12.03
CA ARG A 20 -0.43 6.15 -12.90
C ARG A 20 0.95 5.58 -12.59
N GLN A 21 1.93 6.43 -12.32
CA GLN A 21 3.26 5.99 -11.90
C GLN A 21 3.24 5.28 -10.54
N VAL A 22 2.47 5.79 -9.58
CA VAL A 22 2.27 5.11 -8.29
C VAL A 22 1.65 3.73 -8.49
N LYS A 23 0.56 3.64 -9.28
CA LYS A 23 -0.08 2.35 -9.64
C LYS A 23 0.93 1.38 -10.27
N LYS A 24 1.79 1.85 -11.18
CA LYS A 24 2.85 1.03 -11.79
C LYS A 24 3.86 0.51 -10.76
N LEU A 25 4.35 1.36 -9.86
CA LEU A 25 5.29 0.96 -8.80
C LEU A 25 4.67 -0.08 -7.87
N ILE A 26 3.39 0.07 -7.52
CA ILE A 26 2.65 -0.92 -6.71
C ILE A 26 2.70 -2.29 -7.39
N LEU A 27 2.36 -2.38 -8.67
CA LEU A 27 2.36 -3.65 -9.41
C LEU A 27 3.76 -4.27 -9.55
N GLN A 28 4.81 -3.45 -9.57
CA GLN A 28 6.19 -3.92 -9.63
C GLN A 28 6.68 -4.51 -8.29
N VAL A 29 6.29 -3.90 -7.17
CA VAL A 29 6.80 -4.30 -5.85
C VAL A 29 5.95 -5.35 -5.16
N ALA A 30 4.65 -5.39 -5.43
CA ALA A 30 3.70 -6.34 -4.82
C ALA A 30 4.09 -7.83 -4.95
N PRO A 31 4.65 -8.34 -6.05
CA PRO A 31 5.04 -9.75 -6.14
C PRO A 31 6.34 -10.07 -5.37
N THR A 32 7.00 -9.09 -4.73
CA THR A 32 8.27 -9.27 -4.04
C THR A 32 8.12 -9.31 -2.50
N ASP A 33 9.16 -9.80 -1.84
CA ASP A 33 9.31 -9.78 -0.38
C ASP A 33 10.09 -8.53 0.11
N ALA A 34 10.34 -7.56 -0.77
CA ALA A 34 11.04 -6.35 -0.40
C ALA A 34 10.22 -5.49 0.56
N THR A 35 10.90 -4.84 1.52
CA THR A 35 10.26 -3.82 2.37
C THR A 35 9.99 -2.56 1.55
N VAL A 36 8.79 -2.00 1.68
CA VAL A 36 8.36 -0.82 0.92
C VAL A 36 8.24 0.39 1.85
N LEU A 37 8.89 1.49 1.47
CA LEU A 37 8.74 2.80 2.11
C LEU A 37 7.82 3.68 1.26
N ILE A 38 6.71 4.13 1.84
CA ILE A 38 5.75 5.03 1.18
C ILE A 38 5.94 6.44 1.75
N LEU A 39 6.35 7.38 0.90
CA LEU A 39 6.56 8.78 1.25
C LEU A 39 5.45 9.66 0.69
N GLY A 40 5.12 10.73 1.42
CA GLY A 40 4.13 11.72 1.02
C GLY A 40 3.59 12.51 2.21
N GLU A 41 2.99 13.66 1.92
CA GLU A 41 2.40 14.54 2.92
C GLU A 41 1.23 13.89 3.67
N SER A 42 0.81 14.50 4.78
CA SER A 42 -0.36 14.04 5.53
C SER A 42 -1.61 14.08 4.65
N GLY A 43 -2.49 13.07 4.76
CA GLY A 43 -3.73 13.01 3.99
C GLY A 43 -3.62 12.57 2.52
N THR A 44 -2.44 12.26 2.00
CA THR A 44 -2.23 11.87 0.58
C THR A 44 -2.57 10.41 0.25
N GLY A 45 -3.19 9.67 1.17
CA GLY A 45 -3.65 8.29 0.91
C GLY A 45 -2.56 7.21 0.98
N LYS A 46 -1.47 7.44 1.73
CA LYS A 46 -0.39 6.45 1.93
C LYS A 46 -0.89 5.09 2.43
N GLU A 47 -1.91 5.09 3.30
CA GLU A 47 -2.52 3.85 3.80
C GLU A 47 -3.22 3.07 2.68
N VAL A 48 -3.93 3.76 1.79
CA VAL A 48 -4.58 3.17 0.61
C VAL A 48 -3.54 2.55 -0.32
N VAL A 49 -2.38 3.19 -0.48
CA VAL A 49 -1.25 2.62 -1.24
C VAL A 49 -0.73 1.34 -0.59
N ALA A 50 -0.56 1.31 0.74
CA ALA A 50 -0.12 0.10 1.45
C ALA A 50 -1.11 -1.06 1.29
N GLN A 51 -2.40 -0.79 1.44
CA GLN A 51 -3.47 -1.77 1.24
C GLN A 51 -3.50 -2.28 -0.22
N ALA A 52 -3.30 -1.40 -1.21
CA ALA A 52 -3.21 -1.78 -2.61
C ALA A 52 -2.03 -2.70 -2.90
N ILE A 53 -0.84 -2.42 -2.35
CA ILE A 53 0.33 -3.32 -2.45
C ILE A 53 0.00 -4.69 -1.87
N HIS A 54 -0.61 -4.75 -0.69
CA HIS A 54 -1.01 -6.02 -0.08
C HIS A 54 -2.02 -6.77 -0.95
N GLY A 55 -3.07 -6.10 -1.42
CA GLY A 55 -4.14 -6.71 -2.20
C GLY A 55 -3.70 -7.34 -3.52
N VAL A 56 -2.65 -6.81 -4.16
CA VAL A 56 -2.09 -7.36 -5.42
C VAL A 56 -0.83 -8.20 -5.22
N SER A 57 -0.45 -8.50 -3.98
CA SER A 57 0.74 -9.30 -3.66
C SER A 57 0.43 -10.80 -3.57
N GLN A 58 1.49 -11.61 -3.48
CA GLN A 58 1.37 -13.05 -3.19
C GLN A 58 0.78 -13.34 -1.79
N ARG A 59 0.73 -12.33 -0.92
CA ARG A 59 0.21 -12.40 0.46
C ARG A 59 -1.18 -11.80 0.61
N ALA A 60 -1.88 -11.47 -0.48
CA ALA A 60 -3.21 -10.85 -0.46
C ALA A 60 -4.26 -11.61 0.37
N SER A 61 -4.16 -12.94 0.47
CA SER A 61 -5.06 -13.78 1.27
C SER A 61 -4.71 -13.83 2.76
N ARG A 62 -3.58 -13.25 3.17
CA ARG A 62 -3.14 -13.19 4.57
C ARG A 62 -3.63 -11.90 5.25
N PRO A 63 -3.69 -11.87 6.59
CA PRO A 63 -4.05 -10.66 7.31
C PRO A 63 -3.14 -9.47 6.98
N PHE A 64 -3.74 -8.29 6.82
CA PHE A 64 -3.05 -7.00 6.76
C PHE A 64 -3.29 -6.27 8.07
N VAL A 65 -2.24 -6.01 8.84
CA VAL A 65 -2.33 -5.39 10.17
C VAL A 65 -1.75 -3.98 10.10
N PRO A 66 -2.57 -2.93 9.91
CA PRO A 66 -2.09 -1.56 9.94
C PRO A 66 -1.73 -1.15 11.36
N ILE A 67 -0.57 -0.51 11.52
CA ILE A 67 -0.09 0.00 12.80
C ILE A 67 0.19 1.49 12.65
N ASN A 68 -0.44 2.31 13.49
CA ASN A 68 -0.16 3.75 13.58
C ASN A 68 0.81 4.01 14.73
N CYS A 69 2.11 4.12 14.44
CA CYS A 69 3.13 4.34 15.45
C CYS A 69 2.95 5.66 16.22
N GLY A 70 2.28 6.67 15.65
CA GLY A 70 2.02 7.94 16.34
C GLY A 70 0.95 7.85 17.44
N ALA A 71 0.18 6.77 17.47
CA ALA A 71 -0.84 6.50 18.49
C ALA A 71 -0.36 5.55 19.60
N ILE A 72 0.86 5.01 19.50
CA ILE A 72 1.42 4.06 20.45
C ILE A 72 2.37 4.82 21.40
N PRO A 73 2.15 4.76 22.73
CA PRO A 73 3.08 5.31 23.72
C PRO A 73 4.49 4.72 23.55
N GLY A 74 5.53 5.56 23.66
CA GLY A 74 6.92 5.15 23.42
C GLY A 74 7.39 3.99 24.30
N GLU A 75 6.87 3.91 25.52
CA GLU A 75 7.15 2.83 26.49
C GLU A 75 6.64 1.44 26.03
N LEU A 76 5.74 1.40 25.05
CA LEU A 76 5.13 0.18 24.51
C LEU A 76 5.66 -0.21 23.11
N LEU A 77 6.60 0.56 22.55
CA LEU A 77 7.17 0.30 21.22
C LEU A 77 8.38 -0.64 21.26
N GLU A 78 9.00 -0.84 22.42
CA GLU A 78 10.08 -1.81 22.62
C GLU A 78 9.51 -3.12 23.18
N SER A 79 9.35 -4.13 22.32
CA SER A 79 9.14 -5.53 22.71
C SER A 79 9.74 -6.46 21.68
#